data_AF-A0A2G9ZY56-F1
#
_entry.id   AF-A0A2G9ZY56-F1
#
_cell.length_a   1.000
_cell.length_b   1.000
_cell.length_c   1.000
_cell.angle_alpha   90.00
_cell.angle_beta   90.00
_cell.angle_gamma   90.00
#
_symmetry.space_group_name_H-M   'P 1'
#
loop_
_entity.id
_entity.type
_entity.pdbx_description
1 polymer ?
#
loop_
_entity_poly.entity_id
_entity_poly.type
_entity_poly.pdbx_seq_one_letter_code
_entity_poly.pdbx_strand_id
1 'polypeptide(L)'
;EKNRLLVKMVAYNVRHYSHLKSLMAALLLDLQRENIRRLVFYGVSEEMEVAFVTLNETGVELVGIVEDEDKRPAKKVLGHEVGSLNDLFRFNPDGILITSFADGERRVSRLQEILHGQQIKVFRL
;
A
#
# COMPACT_ATOMS: atom_id res chain seq x y z
N GLU A 1 -1.40 -29.45 -23.28
CA GLU A 1 -1.17 -29.31 -21.81
C GLU A 1 -0.72 -27.92 -21.35
N LYS A 2 0.24 -27.25 -22.02
CA LYS A 2 0.69 -25.86 -21.72
C LYS A 2 -0.42 -24.81 -21.57
N ASN A 3 -1.48 -24.87 -22.37
CA ASN A 3 -2.59 -23.90 -22.31
C ASN A 3 -3.40 -23.96 -20.99
N ARG A 4 -3.42 -25.11 -20.28
CA ARG A 4 -4.22 -25.26 -19.05
C ARG A 4 -3.58 -24.58 -17.84
N LEU A 5 -2.25 -24.46 -17.81
CA LEU A 5 -1.50 -23.72 -16.79
C LEU A 5 -1.64 -22.21 -17.00
N LEU A 6 -1.56 -21.73 -18.25
CA LEU A 6 -1.77 -20.32 -18.58
C LEU A 6 -3.18 -19.85 -18.23
N VAL A 7 -4.21 -20.63 -18.55
CA VAL A 7 -5.59 -20.29 -18.18
C VAL A 7 -5.79 -20.26 -16.67
N LYS A 8 -5.16 -21.17 -15.91
CA LYS A 8 -5.19 -21.14 -14.44
C LYS A 8 -4.46 -19.92 -13.87
N MET A 9 -3.31 -19.55 -14.42
CA MET A 9 -2.54 -18.38 -14.00
C MET A 9 -3.28 -17.08 -14.31
N VAL A 10 -3.85 -16.94 -15.51
CA VAL A 10 -4.69 -15.79 -15.88
C VAL A 10 -5.95 -15.73 -15.01
N ALA A 11 -6.64 -16.85 -14.79
CA ALA A 11 -7.84 -16.88 -13.93
C ALA A 11 -7.51 -16.65 -12.45
N TYR A 12 -6.32 -17.06 -11.99
CA TYR A 12 -5.80 -16.74 -10.66
C TYR A 12 -5.55 -15.24 -10.54
N ASN A 13 -4.85 -14.65 -11.51
CA ASN A 13 -4.60 -13.21 -11.56
C ASN A 13 -5.92 -12.44 -11.62
N VAL A 14 -6.86 -12.79 -12.50
CA VAL A 14 -8.15 -12.08 -12.58
C VAL A 14 -8.95 -12.18 -11.28
N ARG A 15 -9.01 -13.33 -10.62
CA ARG A 15 -9.70 -13.46 -9.34
C ARG A 15 -8.99 -12.73 -8.20
N HIS A 16 -7.66 -12.79 -8.15
CA HIS A 16 -6.86 -12.04 -7.18
C HIS A 16 -7.04 -10.54 -7.36
N TYR A 17 -6.99 -10.04 -8.59
CA TYR A 17 -7.19 -8.63 -8.91
C TYR A 17 -8.62 -8.16 -8.59
N SER A 18 -9.65 -8.96 -8.90
CA SER A 18 -11.03 -8.61 -8.55
C SER A 18 -11.26 -8.59 -7.04
N HIS A 19 -10.66 -9.53 -6.30
CA HIS A 19 -10.72 -9.52 -4.84
C HIS A 19 -9.99 -8.30 -4.26
N LEU A 20 -8.80 -8.00 -4.76
CA LEU A 20 -8.02 -6.83 -4.35
C LEU A 20 -8.76 -5.53 -4.66
N LYS A 21 -9.41 -5.41 -5.82
CA LYS A 21 -10.30 -4.26 -6.13
C LYS A 21 -11.46 -4.12 -5.14
N SER A 22 -12.05 -5.22 -4.69
CA SER A 22 -13.14 -5.16 -3.69
C SER A 22 -12.64 -4.70 -2.31
N LEU A 23 -11.44 -5.13 -1.91
CA LEU A 23 -10.77 -4.65 -0.70
C LEU A 23 -10.41 -3.17 -0.84
N MET A 24 -9.95 -2.73 -2.02
CA MET A 24 -9.66 -1.33 -2.29
C MET A 24 -10.93 -0.49 -2.15
N ALA A 25 -12.05 -0.90 -2.72
CA ALA A 25 -13.30 -0.14 -2.62
C ALA A 25 -13.72 0.08 -1.16
N ALA A 26 -13.57 -0.93 -0.30
CA ALA A 26 -13.83 -0.80 1.13
C ALA A 26 -12.84 0.18 1.80
N LEU A 27 -11.54 0.01 1.52
CA LEU A 27 -10.50 0.91 2.02
C LEU A 27 -10.76 2.37 1.62
N LEU A 28 -11.13 2.63 0.37
CA LEU A 28 -11.41 3.99 -0.11
C LEU A 28 -12.55 4.65 0.66
N LEU A 29 -13.59 3.90 1.00
CA LEU A 29 -14.68 4.41 1.84
C LEU A 29 -14.16 4.78 3.24
N ASP A 30 -13.27 3.99 3.80
CA ASP A 30 -12.67 4.27 5.10
C ASP A 30 -11.72 5.47 5.05
N LEU A 31 -10.92 5.63 4.00
CA LEU A 31 -10.09 6.81 3.77
C LEU A 31 -10.94 8.09 3.69
N GLN A 32 -12.08 8.03 2.99
CA GLN A 32 -13.02 9.16 2.92
C GLN A 32 -13.65 9.49 4.27
N ARG A 33 -14.12 8.46 5.02
CA ARG A 33 -14.71 8.64 6.35
C ARG A 33 -13.73 9.27 7.34
N GLU A 34 -12.47 8.86 7.28
CA GLU A 34 -11.39 9.34 8.15
C GLU A 34 -10.75 10.65 7.64
N ASN A 35 -11.29 11.26 6.58
CA ASN A 35 -10.77 12.49 5.94
C ASN A 35 -9.28 12.43 5.56
N ILE A 36 -8.80 11.25 5.18
CA ILE A 36 -7.42 11.06 4.73
C ILE A 36 -7.25 11.74 3.38
N ARG A 37 -6.28 12.65 3.27
CA ARG A 37 -5.94 13.33 2.01
C ARG A 37 -4.55 12.97 1.52
N ARG A 38 -3.63 12.70 2.44
CA ARG A 38 -2.23 12.40 2.16
C ARG A 38 -1.88 11.03 2.69
N LEU A 39 -1.54 10.10 1.80
CA LEU A 39 -1.30 8.71 2.13
C LEU A 39 0.14 8.32 1.79
N VAL A 40 0.79 7.56 2.67
CA VAL A 40 2.05 6.86 2.36
C VAL A 40 1.75 5.38 2.18
N PHE A 41 2.35 4.76 1.17
CA PHE A 41 2.35 3.30 1.04
C PHE A 41 3.53 2.70 1.78
N TYR A 42 3.27 1.66 2.55
CA TYR A 42 4.31 0.88 3.21
C TYR A 42 4.37 -0.52 2.61
N GLY A 43 5.45 -0.76 1.87
CA GLY A 43 5.69 -2.00 1.13
C GLY A 43 5.73 -1.77 -0.37
N VAL A 44 6.70 -2.38 -1.05
CA VAL A 44 6.71 -2.49 -2.52
C VAL A 44 6.27 -3.90 -2.89
N SER A 45 5.13 -4.01 -3.58
CA SER A 45 4.57 -5.29 -4.00
C SER A 45 3.62 -5.13 -5.20
N GLU A 46 3.11 -6.25 -5.73
CA GLU A 46 2.08 -6.21 -6.78
C GLU A 46 0.77 -5.59 -6.27
N GLU A 47 0.43 -5.79 -4.99
CA GLU A 47 -0.75 -5.18 -4.39
C GLU A 47 -0.68 -3.66 -4.35
N MET A 48 0.53 -3.12 -4.13
CA MET A 48 0.79 -1.70 -4.12
C MET A 48 0.48 -1.04 -5.48
N GLU A 49 0.82 -1.70 -6.60
CA GLU A 49 0.52 -1.17 -7.94
C GLU A 49 -0.99 -1.07 -8.16
N VAL A 50 -1.75 -2.09 -7.75
CA VAL A 50 -3.21 -2.07 -7.85
C VAL A 50 -3.82 -1.02 -6.93
N ALA A 51 -3.27 -0.87 -5.71
CA ALA A 51 -3.69 0.17 -4.77
C ALA A 51 -3.44 1.57 -5.37
N PHE A 52 -2.30 1.79 -6.04
CA PHE A 52 -1.99 3.06 -6.68
C PHE A 52 -2.98 3.42 -7.80
N VAL A 53 -3.26 2.46 -8.69
CA VAL A 53 -4.23 2.68 -9.78
C VAL A 53 -5.60 3.03 -9.21
N THR A 54 -6.01 2.36 -8.14
CA THR A 54 -7.32 2.58 -7.50
C THR A 54 -7.35 3.89 -6.71
N LEU A 55 -6.23 4.30 -6.10
CA LEU A 55 -6.10 5.57 -5.40
C LEU A 55 -6.21 6.76 -6.35
N ASN A 56 -5.69 6.65 -7.57
CA ASN A 56 -5.81 7.71 -8.60
C ASN A 56 -7.25 7.98 -9.04
N GLU A 57 -8.18 7.04 -8.81
CA GLU A 57 -9.62 7.25 -9.00
C GLU A 57 -10.25 8.04 -7.84
N THR A 58 -9.45 8.37 -6.81
CA THR A 58 -9.86 9.13 -5.63
C THR A 58 -9.16 10.47 -5.54
N GLY A 59 -9.67 11.36 -4.69
CA GLY A 59 -9.02 12.63 -4.37
C GLY A 59 -7.88 12.53 -3.35
N VAL A 60 -7.42 11.31 -3.02
CA VAL A 60 -6.32 11.08 -2.06
C VAL A 60 -4.98 11.11 -2.78
N GLU A 61 -4.04 11.88 -2.24
CA GLU A 61 -2.69 12.04 -2.76
C GLU A 61 -1.75 10.97 -2.17
N LEU A 62 -1.10 10.18 -3.04
CA LEU A 62 0.06 9.36 -2.63
C LEU A 62 1.29 10.27 -2.51
N VAL A 63 1.75 10.49 -1.28
CA VAL A 63 2.86 11.43 -1.01
C VAL A 63 4.22 10.74 -0.92
N GLY A 64 4.26 9.42 -0.80
CA GLY A 64 5.51 8.66 -0.74
C GLY A 64 5.29 7.15 -0.61
N ILE A 65 6.35 6.41 -0.89
CA ILE A 65 6.42 4.97 -0.67
C ILE A 65 7.55 4.73 0.32
N VAL A 66 7.32 3.94 1.35
CA VAL A 66 8.33 3.53 2.33
C VAL A 66 8.46 2.01 2.34
N GLU A 67 9.65 1.54 2.65
CA GLU A 67 9.93 0.12 2.78
C GLU A 67 10.87 -0.14 3.97
N ASP A 68 10.86 -1.38 4.44
CA ASP A 68 11.80 -1.94 5.39
C ASP A 68 13.26 -1.64 4.97
N GLU A 69 14.09 -1.10 5.88
CA GLU A 69 15.50 -0.72 5.59
C GLU A 69 16.36 -1.88 5.06
N ASP A 70 16.03 -3.10 5.49
CA ASP A 70 16.69 -4.33 5.08
C ASP A 70 16.37 -4.73 3.64
N LYS A 71 15.29 -4.20 3.07
CA LYS A 71 14.98 -4.32 1.66
C LYS A 71 15.66 -3.17 0.92
N ARG A 72 16.26 -3.47 -0.22
CA ARG A 72 16.85 -2.47 -1.14
C ARG A 72 15.86 -2.23 -2.29
N PRO A 73 14.79 -1.44 -2.10
CA PRO A 73 13.89 -1.15 -3.20
C PRO A 73 14.59 -0.32 -4.26
N ALA A 74 14.00 -0.30 -5.46
CA ALA A 74 14.37 0.67 -6.48
C ALA A 74 14.26 2.10 -5.90
N LYS A 75 15.15 3.02 -6.29
CA LYS A 75 15.13 4.42 -5.82
C LYS A 75 13.81 5.13 -6.12
N LYS A 76 13.07 4.67 -7.14
CA LYS A 76 11.74 5.16 -7.49
C LYS A 76 10.83 4.01 -7.91
N VAL A 77 9.56 4.11 -7.54
CA VAL A 77 8.49 3.20 -7.94
C VAL A 77 7.27 4.05 -8.31
N LEU A 78 6.67 3.79 -9.47
CA LEU A 78 5.52 4.56 -10.00
C LEU A 78 5.73 6.08 -10.04
N GLY A 79 6.99 6.52 -10.21
CA GLY A 79 7.37 7.93 -10.20
C GLY A 79 7.60 8.54 -8.82
N HIS A 80 7.26 7.83 -7.74
CA HIS A 80 7.49 8.25 -6.35
C HIS A 80 8.85 7.76 -5.84
N GLU A 81 9.47 8.55 -4.96
CA GLU A 81 10.67 8.14 -4.24
C GLU A 81 10.32 7.05 -3.23
N VAL A 82 11.17 6.01 -3.17
CA VAL A 82 11.05 4.99 -2.12
C VAL A 82 12.00 5.34 -0.99
N GLY A 83 11.44 5.74 0.14
CA GLY A 83 12.16 6.10 1.36
C GLY A 83 12.21 4.95 2.36
N SER A 84 12.92 5.21 3.46
CA SER A 84 12.88 4.36 4.65
C SER A 84 11.72 4.77 5.56
N LEU A 85 11.41 3.94 6.57
CA LEU A 85 10.46 4.34 7.61
C LEU A 85 10.90 5.60 8.38
N ASN A 86 12.20 5.90 8.43
CA ASN A 86 12.69 7.15 9.05
C ASN A 86 12.31 8.39 8.24
N ASP A 87 12.08 8.23 6.93
CA ASP A 87 11.62 9.31 6.05
C ASP A 87 10.11 9.54 6.13
N LEU A 88 9.36 8.67 6.79
CA LEU A 88 7.90 8.69 6.86
C LEU A 88 7.34 10.08 7.22
N PHE A 89 7.93 10.73 8.23
CA PHE A 89 7.49 12.04 8.69
C PHE A 89 7.79 13.17 7.71
N ARG A 90 8.80 13.02 6.83
CA ARG A 90 9.13 14.01 5.79
C ARG A 90 8.00 14.16 4.78
N PHE A 91 7.21 13.10 4.58
CA PHE A 91 6.09 13.10 3.65
C PHE A 91 4.83 13.77 4.24
N ASN A 92 4.80 14.04 5.54
CA ASN A 92 3.64 14.58 6.28
C ASN A 92 2.31 13.89 5.90
N PRO A 93 2.18 12.56 6.10
CA PRO A 93 0.96 11.84 5.77
C PRO A 93 -0.10 11.94 6.86
N ASP A 94 -1.37 11.91 6.45
CA ASP A 94 -2.53 11.74 7.35
C ASP A 94 -2.77 10.24 7.64
N GLY A 95 -2.35 9.37 6.72
CA GLY A 95 -2.49 7.94 6.85
C GLY A 95 -1.39 7.14 6.17
N ILE A 96 -1.28 5.87 6.58
CA ILE A 96 -0.34 4.90 6.02
C ILE A 96 -1.13 3.67 5.59
N LEU A 97 -0.94 3.24 4.35
CA LEU A 97 -1.49 2.00 3.83
C LEU A 97 -0.40 0.93 3.75
N ILE A 98 -0.58 -0.14 4.49
CA ILE A 98 0.29 -1.32 4.40
C ILE A 98 -0.13 -2.13 3.17
N THR A 99 0.70 -2.07 2.13
CA THR A 99 0.45 -2.71 0.84
C THR A 99 1.19 -4.05 0.78
N SER A 100 0.87 -4.94 1.70
CA SER A 100 1.44 -6.29 1.71
C SER A 100 0.63 -7.24 2.58
N PHE A 101 0.16 -8.32 1.97
CA PHE A 101 -0.59 -9.35 2.68
C PHE A 101 0.28 -10.25 3.57
N ALA A 102 1.48 -10.62 3.12
CA ALA A 102 2.32 -11.63 3.79
C ALA A 102 2.92 -11.14 5.13
N ASP A 103 3.22 -9.85 5.23
CA ASP A 103 3.99 -9.27 6.34
C ASP A 103 3.23 -8.20 7.14
N GLY A 104 1.90 -8.12 6.98
CA GLY A 104 1.08 -7.03 7.52
C GLY A 104 1.27 -6.80 9.03
N GLU A 105 1.21 -7.86 9.84
CA GLU A 105 1.33 -7.77 11.31
C GLU A 105 2.70 -7.22 11.74
N ARG A 106 3.79 -7.75 11.17
CA ARG A 106 5.15 -7.27 11.47
C ARG A 106 5.27 -5.77 11.15
N ARG A 107 4.70 -5.35 10.03
CA ARG A 107 4.71 -3.96 9.57
C ARG A 107 3.88 -3.05 10.48
N VAL A 108 2.73 -3.52 10.98
CA VAL A 108 1.96 -2.79 12.00
C VAL A 108 2.78 -2.59 13.27
N SER A 109 3.43 -3.63 13.80
CA SER A 109 4.27 -3.50 15.00
C SER A 109 5.41 -2.50 14.82
N ARG A 110 6.11 -2.55 13.67
CA ARG A 110 7.13 -1.55 13.31
C ARG A 110 6.56 -0.13 13.27
N LEU A 111 5.39 0.07 12.66
CA LEU A 111 4.76 1.39 12.63
C LEU A 111 4.36 1.87 14.02
N GLN A 112 3.86 0.98 14.88
CA GLN A 112 3.50 1.33 16.25
C GLN A 112 4.70 1.87 17.04
N GLU A 113 5.88 1.25 16.89
CA GLU A 113 7.14 1.70 17.51
C GLU A 113 7.63 3.06 17.02
N ILE A 114 7.32 3.42 15.77
CA ILE A 114 7.77 4.69 15.15
C ILE A 114 6.77 5.82 15.39
N LEU A 115 5.48 5.51 15.40
CA LEU A 115 4.40 6.49 15.48
C LEU A 115 4.04 6.92 16.91
N HIS A 116 4.81 6.54 17.94
CA HIS A 116 4.50 6.84 19.35
C HIS A 116 4.02 8.29 19.55
N GLY A 117 2.73 8.47 19.82
CA GLY A 117 2.10 9.77 20.09
C GLY A 117 1.61 10.57 18.88
N GLN A 118 1.73 10.05 17.65
CA GLN A 118 1.28 10.71 16.42
C GLN A 118 -0.12 10.24 16.02
N GLN A 119 -0.96 11.16 15.53
CA GLN A 119 -2.32 10.84 15.05
C GLN A 119 -2.33 10.40 13.58
N ILE A 120 -1.40 9.52 13.18
CA ILE A 120 -1.36 8.97 11.82
C ILE A 120 -2.17 7.66 11.79
N LYS A 121 -3.15 7.59 10.90
CA LYS A 121 -4.03 6.41 10.77
C LYS A 121 -3.32 5.31 9.98
N VAL A 122 -3.42 4.07 10.44
CA VAL A 122 -2.84 2.91 9.75
C VAL A 122 -3.96 2.07 9.16
N PHE A 123 -3.87 1.82 7.86
CA PHE A 123 -4.77 0.99 7.09
C PHE A 123 -4.02 -0.22 6.54
N ARG A 124 -4.75 -1.31 6.28
CA ARG A 124 -4.20 -2.55 5.76
C ARG A 124 -5.10 -3.10 4.67
N LEU A 125 -4.46 -3.76 3.69
CA LEU A 125 -5.12 -4.58 2.69
C LEU A 125 -5.45 -5.97 3.23
#